data_AF-A0A7C5K4E6-F1
#
_entry.id   AF-A0A7C5K4E6-F1
#
_cell.length_a   1.000
_cell.length_b   1.000
_cell.length_c   1.000
_cell.angle_alpha   90.00
_cell.angle_beta   90.00
_cell.angle_gamma   90.00
#
_symmetry.space_group_name_H-M   'P 1'
#
loop_
_entity.id
_entity.type
_entity.pdbx_description
1 polymer ?
#
loop_
_entity_poly.entity_id
_entity_poly.type
_entity_poly.pdbx_seq_one_letter_code
_entity_poly.pdbx_strand_id
1 'polypeptide(L)'
;KEANAERRRLIKEIARLESLGMGAKTETATIREVSGIKLILRDFGEEVDVNRMVQTANEITKKDDFAVTIFYGADEKTARIIVMAGQKAVEKGVDANEIAKEASKIIGGGGGGRRNFAQGGGPLREKLQEAVKKAEEVLESQLKRE
;
A
#
# COMPACT_ATOMS: atom_id res chain seq x y z
N LYS A 1 0.57 21.56 21.73
CA LYS A 1 0.20 20.15 21.98
C LYS A 1 -1.16 19.79 21.36
N GLU A 2 -2.16 20.68 21.40
CA GLU A 2 -3.47 20.48 20.76
C GLU A 2 -3.42 20.40 19.23
N ALA A 3 -2.63 21.25 18.57
CA ALA A 3 -2.51 21.24 17.10
C ALA A 3 -2.07 19.88 16.51
N ASN A 4 -1.22 19.13 17.21
CA ASN A 4 -0.80 17.79 16.75
C ASN A 4 -1.89 16.74 16.96
N ALA A 5 -2.70 16.88 18.01
CA ALA A 5 -3.83 15.99 18.27
C ALA A 5 -4.95 16.20 17.23
N GLU A 6 -5.22 17.46 16.90
CA GLU A 6 -6.17 17.85 15.87
C GLU A 6 -5.71 17.38 14.48
N ARG A 7 -4.43 17.60 14.12
CA ARG A 7 -3.85 17.10 12.86
C ARG A 7 -4.01 15.59 12.74
N ARG A 8 -3.74 14.83 13.80
CA ARG A 8 -3.90 13.36 13.80
C ARG A 8 -5.36 12.94 13.67
N ARG A 9 -6.28 13.66 14.30
CA ARG A 9 -7.73 13.41 14.20
C ARG A 9 -8.22 13.63 12.76
N LEU A 10 -7.82 14.75 12.14
CA LEU A 10 -8.18 15.07 10.77
C LEU A 10 -7.63 14.03 9.77
N ILE A 11 -6.37 13.58 9.92
CA ILE A 11 -5.80 12.52 9.08
C ILE A 11 -6.63 11.23 9.18
N LYS A 12 -7.11 10.88 10.38
CA LYS A 12 -7.95 9.70 10.58
C LYS A 12 -9.32 9.85 9.92
N GLU A 13 -9.93 11.04 10.01
CA GLU A 13 -11.20 11.36 9.34
C GLU A 13 -11.06 11.22 7.81
N ILE A 14 -10.00 11.79 7.24
CA ILE A 14 -9.66 11.68 5.82
C ILE A 14 -9.48 10.22 5.42
N ALA A 15 -8.67 9.45 6.17
CA ALA A 15 -8.43 8.03 5.89
C ALA A 15 -9.74 7.22 5.89
N ARG A 16 -10.63 7.51 6.84
CA ARG A 16 -11.95 6.87 6.92
C ARG A 16 -12.81 7.19 5.70
N LEU A 17 -12.89 8.46 5.31
CA LEU A 17 -13.65 8.90 4.13
C LEU A 17 -13.08 8.29 2.85
N GLU A 18 -11.76 8.27 2.68
CA GLU A 18 -11.08 7.65 1.55
C GLU A 18 -11.40 6.15 1.44
N SER A 19 -11.33 5.41 2.56
CA SER A 19 -11.65 3.97 2.56
C SER A 19 -13.11 3.68 2.15
N LEU A 20 -14.03 4.63 2.35
CA LEU A 20 -15.42 4.54 1.88
C LEU A 20 -15.53 4.91 0.40
N GLY A 21 -14.81 5.95 -0.01
CA GLY A 21 -14.76 6.44 -1.39
C GLY A 21 -14.10 5.49 -2.38
N MET A 22 -13.26 4.55 -1.93
CA MET A 22 -12.59 3.59 -2.83
C MET A 22 -13.54 2.63 -3.56
N GLY A 23 -14.81 2.53 -3.15
CA GLY A 23 -15.87 1.86 -3.94
C GLY A 23 -16.37 2.69 -5.13
N ALA A 24 -16.19 4.01 -5.11
CA ALA A 24 -16.52 4.95 -6.18
C ALA A 24 -15.22 5.38 -6.86
N LYS A 25 -14.95 4.84 -8.05
CA LYS A 25 -13.79 5.14 -8.92
C LYS A 25 -13.17 6.51 -8.64
N THR A 26 -12.22 6.56 -7.72
CA THR A 26 -11.37 7.72 -7.52
C THR A 26 -10.27 7.55 -8.57
N GLU A 27 -10.01 8.56 -9.39
CA GLU A 27 -9.16 8.46 -10.60
C GLU A 27 -7.75 7.88 -10.34
N THR A 28 -7.30 7.82 -9.09
CA THR A 28 -5.99 7.30 -8.68
C THR A 28 -5.99 5.91 -8.04
N ALA A 29 -7.16 5.27 -7.86
CA ALA A 29 -7.28 3.95 -7.23
C ALA A 29 -7.77 2.88 -8.20
N THR A 30 -7.00 1.81 -8.35
CA THR A 30 -7.35 0.62 -9.16
C THR A 30 -7.63 -0.56 -8.23
N ILE A 31 -8.77 -1.20 -8.42
CA ILE A 31 -9.16 -2.42 -7.68
C ILE A 31 -9.10 -3.61 -8.64
N ARG A 32 -8.44 -4.68 -8.22
CA ARG A 32 -8.35 -5.95 -8.93
C ARG A 32 -8.65 -7.11 -7.99
N GLU A 33 -9.12 -8.22 -8.55
CA GLU A 33 -9.29 -9.47 -7.82
C GLU A 33 -8.26 -10.48 -8.31
N VAL A 34 -7.51 -11.08 -7.39
CA VAL A 34 -6.44 -12.05 -7.66
C VAL A 34 -6.62 -13.24 -6.72
N SER A 35 -6.98 -14.41 -7.23
CA SER A 35 -7.17 -15.63 -6.42
C SER A 35 -8.07 -15.44 -5.17
N GLY A 36 -9.14 -14.65 -5.31
CA GLY A 36 -10.05 -14.30 -4.20
C GLY A 36 -9.41 -13.41 -3.12
N ILE A 37 -8.40 -12.63 -3.49
CA ILE A 37 -7.84 -11.48 -2.77
C ILE A 37 -8.24 -10.21 -3.52
N LYS A 38 -8.67 -9.19 -2.77
CA LYS A 38 -8.97 -7.88 -3.34
C LYS A 38 -7.73 -7.00 -3.30
N LEU A 39 -7.00 -6.93 -4.41
CA LEU A 39 -5.86 -6.04 -4.58
C LEU A 39 -6.33 -4.61 -4.84
N ILE A 40 -5.80 -3.65 -4.08
CA ILE A 40 -6.09 -2.24 -4.25
C ILE A 40 -4.80 -1.45 -4.42
N LEU A 41 -4.60 -0.92 -5.62
CA LEU A 41 -3.50 -0.07 -5.99
C LEU A 41 -3.94 1.38 -5.87
N ARG A 42 -3.14 2.23 -5.24
CA ARG A 42 -3.44 3.67 -5.18
C ARG A 42 -2.18 4.51 -5.28
N ASP A 43 -2.21 5.45 -6.21
CA ASP A 43 -1.20 6.51 -6.34
C ASP A 43 -1.56 7.71 -5.45
N PHE A 44 -0.60 8.15 -4.63
CA PHE A 44 -0.66 9.33 -3.79
C PHE A 44 0.08 10.53 -4.42
N GLY A 45 0.68 10.36 -5.61
CA GLY A 45 1.39 11.40 -6.34
C GLY A 45 2.58 11.95 -5.54
N GLU A 46 2.71 13.27 -5.54
CA GLU A 46 3.78 14.00 -4.85
C GLU A 46 3.50 14.23 -3.36
N GLU A 47 2.24 14.05 -2.92
CA GLU A 47 1.82 14.18 -1.52
C GLU A 47 2.10 12.91 -0.70
N VAL A 48 3.38 12.58 -0.54
CA VAL A 48 3.81 11.39 0.21
C VAL A 48 3.70 11.63 1.72
N ASP A 49 2.50 11.48 2.29
CA ASP A 49 2.29 11.36 3.74
C ASP A 49 2.13 9.89 4.14
N VAL A 50 3.23 9.27 4.57
CA VAL A 50 3.28 7.88 5.02
C VAL A 50 2.23 7.60 6.10
N ASN A 51 1.95 8.55 7.01
CA ASN A 51 0.95 8.31 8.06
C ASN A 51 -0.46 8.23 7.49
N ARG A 52 -0.81 9.10 6.52
CA ARG A 52 -2.09 9.03 5.81
C ARG A 52 -2.22 7.71 5.07
N MET A 53 -1.21 7.34 4.28
CA MET A 53 -1.19 6.08 3.53
C MET A 53 -1.39 4.86 4.43
N VAL A 54 -0.65 4.76 5.54
CA VAL A 54 -0.78 3.65 6.50
C VAL A 54 -2.16 3.63 7.16
N GLN A 55 -2.71 4.79 7.54
CA GLN A 55 -4.05 4.85 8.15
C GLN A 55 -5.13 4.43 7.16
N THR A 56 -5.07 4.92 5.92
CA THR A 56 -6.02 4.53 4.87
C THR A 56 -5.92 3.04 4.59
N ALA A 57 -4.71 2.48 4.47
CA ALA A 57 -4.50 1.05 4.26
C ALA A 57 -5.13 0.21 5.38
N ASN A 58 -4.91 0.63 6.63
CA ASN A 58 -5.42 -0.05 7.82
C ASN A 58 -6.95 -0.04 7.89
N GLU A 59 -7.59 1.09 7.61
CA GLU A 59 -9.05 1.19 7.58
C GLU A 59 -9.68 0.28 6.51
N ILE A 60 -8.99 0.06 5.38
CA ILE A 60 -9.44 -0.87 4.32
C ILE A 60 -9.28 -2.32 4.79
N THR A 61 -8.10 -2.73 5.22
CA THR A 61 -7.83 -4.12 5.60
C THR A 61 -8.58 -4.55 6.86
N LYS A 62 -9.05 -3.59 7.69
CA LYS A 62 -9.97 -3.86 8.79
C LYS A 62 -11.41 -4.13 8.36
N LYS A 63 -11.83 -3.53 7.24
CA LYS A 63 -13.18 -3.73 6.70
C LYS A 63 -13.26 -4.99 5.83
N ASP A 64 -12.13 -5.37 5.23
CA ASP A 64 -12.02 -6.52 4.34
C ASP A 64 -10.71 -7.25 4.62
N ASP A 65 -10.81 -8.39 5.31
CA ASP A 65 -9.66 -9.23 5.66
C ASP A 65 -9.00 -9.88 4.44
N PHE A 66 -9.67 -9.93 3.28
CA PHE A 66 -9.12 -10.40 2.01
C PHE A 66 -8.51 -9.26 1.19
N ALA A 67 -8.51 -8.01 1.68
CA ALA A 67 -7.90 -6.90 0.97
C ALA A 67 -6.38 -6.90 1.12
N VAL A 68 -5.70 -6.58 0.01
CA VAL A 68 -4.27 -6.23 -0.02
C VAL A 68 -4.16 -4.86 -0.66
N THR A 69 -3.53 -3.92 0.04
CA THR A 69 -3.27 -2.58 -0.48
C THR A 69 -1.81 -2.46 -0.91
N ILE A 70 -1.59 -1.83 -2.06
CA ILE A 70 -0.28 -1.38 -2.53
C ILE A 70 -0.42 0.11 -2.82
N PHE A 71 0.03 0.91 -1.87
CA PHE A 71 -0.02 2.36 -1.95
C PHE A 71 1.35 2.90 -2.28
N TYR A 72 1.41 3.87 -3.17
CA TYR A 72 2.67 4.39 -3.66
C TYR A 72 2.59 5.88 -3.96
N GLY A 73 3.75 6.52 -4.01
CA GLY A 73 3.90 7.93 -4.38
C GLY A 73 5.37 8.29 -4.45
N ALA A 74 5.70 9.41 -5.06
CA ALA A 74 7.06 9.93 -5.13
C ALA A 74 7.07 11.43 -4.88
N ASP A 75 7.79 11.86 -3.85
CA ASP A 75 8.11 13.27 -3.67
C ASP A 75 9.30 13.66 -4.58
N GLU A 76 9.78 14.90 -4.46
CA GLU A 76 10.92 15.38 -5.25
C GLU A 76 12.21 14.57 -5.06
N LYS A 77 12.34 13.82 -3.96
CA LYS A 77 13.58 13.17 -3.51
C LYS A 77 13.50 11.66 -3.53
N THR A 78 12.35 11.07 -3.19
CA THR A 78 12.20 9.64 -2.95
C THR A 78 10.86 9.09 -3.41
N ALA A 79 10.89 7.89 -3.97
CA ALA A 79 9.74 7.02 -4.15
C ALA A 79 9.45 6.25 -2.85
N ARG A 80 8.16 6.04 -2.55
CA ARG A 80 7.69 5.25 -1.42
C ARG A 80 6.62 4.27 -1.87
N ILE A 81 6.65 3.08 -1.26
CA ILE A 81 5.65 2.03 -1.44
C ILE A 81 5.27 1.49 -0.07
N ILE A 82 3.99 1.28 0.15
CA ILE A 82 3.42 0.72 1.38
C ILE A 82 2.51 -0.43 0.99
N VAL A 83 2.72 -1.57 1.64
CA VAL A 83 1.93 -2.78 1.41
C VAL A 83 1.27 -3.16 2.73
N MET A 84 -0.05 -3.38 2.71
CA MET A 84 -0.77 -3.93 3.86
C MET A 84 -1.68 -5.05 3.39
N ALA A 85 -1.70 -6.15 4.14
CA ALA A 85 -2.52 -7.31 3.87
C ALA A 85 -3.45 -7.56 5.06
N GLY A 86 -4.74 -7.76 4.76
CA GLY A 86 -5.72 -8.22 5.72
C GLY A 86 -5.39 -9.62 6.26
N GLN A 87 -6.02 -10.00 7.36
CA GLN A 87 -5.67 -11.24 8.05
C GLN A 87 -5.85 -12.48 7.16
N LYS A 88 -6.98 -12.56 6.43
CA LYS A 88 -7.27 -13.68 5.53
C LYS A 88 -6.35 -13.70 4.30
N ALA A 89 -5.91 -12.54 3.83
CA ALA A 89 -4.90 -12.46 2.79
C ALA A 89 -3.56 -13.06 3.24
N VAL A 90 -3.13 -12.74 4.46
CA VAL A 90 -1.89 -13.32 5.03
C VAL A 90 -2.04 -14.83 5.26
N GLU A 91 -3.20 -15.30 5.70
CA GLU A 91 -3.50 -16.74 5.85
C GLU A 91 -3.44 -17.49 4.50
N LYS A 92 -3.79 -16.82 3.40
CA LYS A 92 -3.66 -17.31 2.01
C LYS A 92 -2.23 -17.24 1.45
N GLY A 93 -1.24 -16.88 2.27
CA GLY A 93 0.17 -16.88 1.86
C GLY A 93 0.71 -15.53 1.37
N VAL A 94 -0.05 -14.44 1.46
CA VAL A 94 0.48 -13.10 1.15
C VAL A 94 1.52 -12.69 2.20
N ASP A 95 2.70 -12.27 1.73
CA ASP A 95 3.75 -11.66 2.54
C ASP A 95 4.07 -10.24 2.06
N ALA A 96 3.52 -9.25 2.77
CA ALA A 96 3.72 -7.83 2.49
C ALA A 96 5.20 -7.42 2.57
N ASN A 97 6.00 -8.06 3.43
CA ASN A 97 7.41 -7.73 3.60
C ASN A 97 8.23 -8.14 2.37
N GLU A 98 7.96 -9.31 1.81
CA GLU A 98 8.60 -9.73 0.56
C GLU A 98 8.20 -8.81 -0.61
N ILE A 99 6.91 -8.51 -0.76
CA ILE A 99 6.39 -7.61 -1.79
C ILE A 99 7.09 -6.25 -1.72
N ALA A 100 7.08 -5.60 -0.55
CA ALA A 100 7.69 -4.28 -0.38
C ALA A 100 9.22 -4.32 -0.60
N LYS A 101 9.90 -5.39 -0.18
CA LYS A 101 11.35 -5.56 -0.36
C LYS A 101 11.73 -5.69 -1.83
N GLU A 102 11.04 -6.54 -2.58
CA GLU A 102 11.30 -6.72 -4.02
C GLU A 102 11.00 -5.44 -4.81
N ALA A 103 9.91 -4.75 -4.49
CA ALA A 103 9.58 -3.46 -5.09
C ALA A 103 10.64 -2.39 -4.77
N SER A 104 11.14 -2.34 -3.53
CA SER A 104 12.14 -1.35 -3.10
C SER A 104 13.47 -1.47 -3.84
N LYS A 105 13.87 -2.69 -4.24
CA LYS A 105 15.09 -2.91 -5.03
C LYS A 105 15.02 -2.19 -6.39
N ILE A 106 13.83 -2.17 -7.01
CA ILE A 106 13.62 -1.53 -8.31
C ILE A 106 13.82 -0.01 -8.22
N ILE A 107 13.34 0.61 -7.14
CA ILE A 107 13.55 2.04 -6.86
C ILE A 107 14.92 2.35 -6.22
N GLY A 108 15.84 1.39 -6.18
CA GLY A 108 17.22 1.57 -5.72
C GLY A 108 17.37 1.75 -4.22
N GLY A 109 16.44 1.23 -3.42
CA GLY A 109 16.47 1.35 -1.97
C GLY A 109 16.13 0.06 -1.24
N GLY A 110 15.60 0.21 -0.02
CA GLY A 110 15.35 -0.88 0.90
C GLY A 110 13.90 -0.88 1.38
N GLY A 111 13.44 -2.06 1.78
CA GLY A 111 12.12 -2.25 2.36
C GLY A 111 12.16 -3.20 3.54
N GLY A 112 11.17 -3.08 4.43
CA GLY A 112 11.06 -3.90 5.62
C GLY A 112 9.72 -3.77 6.31
N GLY A 113 9.36 -4.81 7.08
CA GLY A 113 8.13 -4.87 7.84
C GLY A 113 7.85 -6.25 8.39
N ARG A 114 6.55 -6.54 8.55
CA ARG A 114 5.96 -7.80 8.98
C ARG A 114 5.14 -8.39 7.82
N ARG A 115 4.72 -9.65 7.94
CA ARG A 115 3.92 -10.32 6.88
C ARG A 115 2.65 -9.59 6.48
N ASN A 116 2.01 -8.89 7.43
CA ASN A 116 0.77 -8.15 7.19
C ASN A 116 0.98 -6.67 6.83
N PHE A 117 2.20 -6.15 6.98
CA PHE A 117 2.48 -4.74 6.73
C PHE A 117 3.96 -4.52 6.47
N ALA A 118 4.29 -3.86 5.37
CA ALA A 118 5.65 -3.42 5.10
C ALA A 118 5.70 -2.12 4.31
N GLN A 119 6.87 -1.50 4.37
CA GLN A 119 7.15 -0.28 3.66
C GLN A 119 8.48 -0.38 2.91
N GLY A 120 8.55 0.37 1.83
CA GLY A 120 9.67 0.43 0.91
C GLY A 120 9.92 1.85 0.45
N GLY A 121 11.17 2.13 0.07
CA GLY A 121 11.51 3.42 -0.51
C GLY A 121 12.90 3.45 -1.12
N GLY A 122 13.11 4.41 -2.04
CA GLY A 122 14.38 4.58 -2.73
C GLY A 122 14.42 5.86 -3.57
N PRO A 123 15.60 6.26 -4.06
CA PRO A 123 15.80 7.54 -4.76
C PRO A 123 15.32 7.53 -6.22
N LEU A 124 15.13 6.35 -6.85
CA LEU A 124 14.80 6.24 -8.27
C LEU A 124 13.30 6.37 -8.50
N ARG A 125 12.79 7.60 -8.43
CA ARG A 125 11.35 7.93 -8.60
C ARG A 125 10.79 7.54 -9.97
N GLU A 126 11.61 7.63 -11.01
CA GLU A 126 11.26 7.28 -12.38
C GLU A 126 10.92 5.79 -12.54
N LYS A 127 11.42 4.94 -11.62
CA LYS A 127 11.14 3.51 -11.59
C LYS A 127 9.96 3.12 -10.71
N LEU A 128 9.19 4.08 -10.20
CA LEU A 128 8.09 3.80 -9.29
C LEU A 128 7.05 2.88 -9.92
N GLN A 129 6.66 3.14 -11.18
CA GLN A 129 5.68 2.31 -11.88
C GLN A 129 6.19 0.89 -12.12
N GLU A 130 7.49 0.71 -12.41
CA GLU A 130 8.12 -0.61 -12.52
C GLU A 130 8.10 -1.35 -11.17
N ALA A 131 8.33 -0.63 -10.07
CA ALA A 131 8.30 -1.20 -8.73
C ALA A 131 6.88 -1.61 -8.29
N VAL A 132 5.86 -0.83 -8.66
CA VAL A 132 4.45 -1.19 -8.45
C VAL A 132 4.09 -2.45 -9.22
N LYS A 133 4.47 -2.52 -10.51
CA LYS A 133 4.26 -3.73 -11.31
C LYS A 133 4.98 -4.93 -10.70
N LYS A 134 6.22 -4.75 -10.21
CA LYS A 134 6.95 -5.81 -9.53
C LYS A 134 6.23 -6.27 -8.27
N ALA A 135 5.64 -5.35 -7.50
CA ALA A 135 4.85 -5.68 -6.32
C ALA A 135 3.61 -6.53 -6.67
N GLU A 136 2.90 -6.18 -7.75
CA GLU A 136 1.78 -6.99 -8.28
C GLU A 136 2.24 -8.40 -8.68
N GLU A 137 3.33 -8.52 -9.44
CA GLU A 137 3.89 -9.80 -9.88
C GLU A 137 4.28 -10.70 -8.69
N VAL A 138 4.90 -10.12 -7.65
CA VAL A 138 5.27 -10.87 -6.44
C VAL A 138 4.02 -11.37 -5.73
N LEU A 139 2.99 -10.52 -5.56
CA LEU A 139 1.72 -10.93 -4.97
C LEU A 139 1.08 -12.09 -5.75
N GLU A 140 0.98 -11.98 -7.08
CA GLU A 140 0.46 -13.06 -7.91
C GLU A 140 1.28 -14.35 -7.77
N SER A 141 2.61 -14.23 -7.69
CA SER A 141 3.49 -15.40 -7.54
C SER A 141 3.33 -16.08 -6.18
N GLN A 142 3.04 -15.33 -5.12
CA GLN A 142 2.75 -15.87 -3.79
C GLN A 142 1.44 -16.67 -3.82
N LEU A 143 0.42 -16.17 -4.52
CA LEU A 143 -0.91 -16.79 -4.59
C LEU A 143 -1.02 -17.93 -5.62
N LYS A 144 -0.06 -18.09 -6.53
CA LYS A 144 0.00 -19.21 -7.50
C LYS A 144 0.75 -20.43 -6.97
N ARG A 145 1.38 -20.33 -5.79
CA ARG A 145 2.19 -21.42 -5.19
C ARG A 145 1.37 -22.39 -4.31
N GLU A 146 0.04 -22.34 -4.39
CA GLU A 146 -0.86 -23.32 -3.74
C GLU A 146 -1.06 -24.59 -4.58
#